data_AF-A0A7X3VJ39-F1
#
_entry.id   AF-A0A7X3VJ39-F1
#
_cell.length_a   1.000
_cell.length_b   1.000
_cell.length_c   1.000
_cell.angle_alpha   90.00
_cell.angle_beta   90.00
_cell.angle_gamma   90.00
#
_symmetry.space_group_name_H-M   'P 1'
#
loop_
_entity.id
_entity.type
_entity.pdbx_description
1 polymer ?
#
loop_
_entity_poly.entity_id
_entity_poly.type
_entity_poly.pdbx_seq_one_letter_code
_entity_poly.pdbx_strand_id
1 'polypeptide(L)'
;MDLNKNETRRLTNHPASDRNPSWSPDGKWIAFASDRKGDAAGNYDIYKMDANGENLQRLTNEGKYNSAPAWSPDSRSIAFYSIRNDSGDVYVMNTEGRNVRKLSWGVSPSWSPDGEKIAYDKLKWNGSRGIYVMNAKGQNSRRVSPLETWSRNPAWSPDGRWIAYESELESPWGNPNRDANIYLITPNGGGNPRQITKHEAMDYSPAWVPSGFLAVSPTANTQTTLWGKLKQSAHATN
;
A
#
# COMPACT_ATOMS: atom_id res chain seq x y z
N MET A 1 7.71 -10.12 -10.39
CA MET A 1 7.54 -10.45 -11.82
C MET A 1 8.22 -9.35 -12.61
N ASP A 2 9.08 -9.70 -13.57
CA ASP A 2 9.61 -8.78 -14.56
C ASP A 2 8.63 -8.74 -15.73
N LEU A 3 7.96 -7.60 -15.93
CA LEU A 3 6.92 -7.44 -16.95
C LEU A 3 7.50 -7.38 -18.37
N ASN A 4 8.77 -7.01 -18.52
CA ASN A 4 9.43 -6.94 -19.83
C ASN A 4 9.87 -8.33 -20.30
N LYS A 5 10.33 -9.15 -19.36
CA LYS A 5 10.77 -10.53 -19.65
C LYS A 5 9.66 -11.57 -19.53
N ASN A 6 8.51 -11.17 -18.97
CA ASN A 6 7.44 -12.09 -18.59
C ASN A 6 7.94 -13.22 -17.67
N GLU A 7 8.89 -12.89 -16.79
CA GLU A 7 9.54 -13.84 -15.89
C GLU A 7 9.11 -13.61 -14.44
N THR A 8 8.90 -14.71 -13.71
CA THR A 8 8.64 -14.66 -12.27
C THR A 8 9.79 -15.28 -11.52
N ARG A 9 10.33 -14.52 -10.56
CA ARG A 9 11.37 -14.98 -9.65
C ARG A 9 10.89 -14.85 -8.22
N ARG A 10 11.01 -15.93 -7.45
CA ARG A 10 10.81 -15.93 -6.00
C ARG A 10 11.99 -15.24 -5.33
N LEU A 11 11.74 -14.24 -4.48
CA LEU A 11 12.79 -13.49 -3.77
C LEU A 11 13.02 -13.99 -2.34
N THR A 12 12.04 -14.62 -1.71
CA THR A 12 12.16 -15.12 -0.33
C THR A 12 11.88 -16.62 -0.28
N ASN A 13 12.76 -17.39 0.37
CA ASN A 13 12.68 -18.86 0.44
C ASN A 13 12.55 -19.39 1.89
N HIS A 14 12.36 -18.51 2.86
CA HIS A 14 12.16 -18.90 4.26
C HIS A 14 10.74 -19.47 4.46
N PRO A 15 10.52 -20.44 5.37
CA PRO A 15 9.18 -20.95 5.70
C PRO A 15 8.26 -19.96 6.43
N ALA A 16 8.75 -18.76 6.71
CA ALA A 16 7.99 -17.72 7.39
C ALA A 16 6.95 -17.11 6.46
N SER A 17 5.94 -16.48 7.06
CA SER A 17 4.99 -15.66 6.31
C SER A 17 5.65 -14.32 5.99
N ASP A 18 5.77 -14.00 4.70
CA ASP A 18 6.24 -12.70 4.22
C ASP A 18 5.05 -11.93 3.61
N ARG A 19 4.82 -10.70 4.07
CA ARG A 19 3.64 -9.89 3.72
C ARG A 19 3.97 -8.44 3.45
N ASN A 20 3.04 -7.75 2.79
CA ASN A 20 3.06 -6.29 2.57
C ASN A 20 4.40 -5.76 2.00
N PRO A 21 4.85 -6.26 0.84
CA PRO A 21 6.07 -5.72 0.23
C PRO A 21 5.88 -4.26 -0.20
N SER A 22 6.94 -3.47 -0.07
CA SER A 22 7.00 -2.07 -0.44
C SER A 22 8.36 -1.79 -1.09
N TRP A 23 8.32 -1.33 -2.33
CA TRP A 23 9.51 -0.95 -3.09
C TRP A 23 9.98 0.44 -2.68
N SER A 24 11.31 0.63 -2.56
CA SER A 24 11.87 1.97 -2.47
C SER A 24 11.68 2.72 -3.79
N PRO A 25 11.41 4.03 -3.78
CA PRO A 25 11.26 4.83 -4.99
C PRO A 25 12.48 4.80 -5.92
N ASP A 26 13.68 4.64 -5.37
CA ASP A 26 14.92 4.48 -6.14
C ASP A 26 15.09 3.07 -6.77
N GLY A 27 14.16 2.15 -6.50
CA GLY A 27 14.13 0.79 -7.04
C GLY A 27 15.20 -0.15 -6.47
N LYS A 28 15.97 0.27 -5.47
CA LYS A 28 17.10 -0.51 -4.93
C LYS A 28 16.70 -1.50 -3.84
N TRP A 29 15.60 -1.23 -3.14
CA TRP A 29 15.25 -1.95 -1.92
C TRP A 29 13.80 -2.41 -1.93
N ILE A 30 13.55 -3.50 -1.21
CA ILE A 30 12.21 -3.97 -0.86
C ILE A 30 12.14 -4.05 0.66
N ALA A 31 11.17 -3.36 1.26
CA ALA A 31 10.79 -3.54 2.65
C ALA A 31 9.55 -4.44 2.73
N PHE A 32 9.47 -5.32 3.72
CA PHE A 32 8.33 -6.23 3.87
C PHE A 32 8.21 -6.70 5.32
N ALA A 33 7.04 -7.21 5.71
CA ALA A 33 6.78 -7.77 7.02
C ALA A 33 7.09 -9.28 7.03
N SER A 34 7.77 -9.79 8.05
CA SER A 34 8.04 -11.23 8.20
C SER A 34 8.02 -11.68 9.66
N ASP A 35 7.47 -12.87 9.93
CA ASP A 35 7.47 -13.51 11.27
C ASP A 35 8.64 -14.49 11.49
N ARG A 36 9.67 -14.42 10.63
CA ARG A 36 10.79 -15.37 10.59
C ARG A 36 11.63 -15.54 11.84
N LYS A 37 11.61 -14.58 12.78
CA LYS A 37 12.38 -14.72 14.03
C LYS A 37 11.66 -15.61 15.05
N GLY A 38 10.36 -15.86 14.89
CA GLY A 38 9.66 -16.92 15.62
C GLY A 38 9.38 -16.63 17.10
N ASP A 39 9.32 -15.36 17.51
CA ASP A 39 8.92 -14.95 18.87
C ASP A 39 7.48 -15.44 19.20
N ALA A 40 6.63 -15.44 18.17
CA ALA A 40 5.34 -16.12 18.10
C ALA A 40 4.88 -16.10 16.63
N ALA A 41 4.18 -17.15 16.17
CA ALA A 41 3.57 -17.13 14.83
C ALA A 41 2.65 -15.91 14.71
N GLY A 42 2.79 -15.16 13.62
CA GLY A 42 2.05 -13.90 13.43
C GLY A 42 2.63 -12.68 14.14
N ASN A 43 3.75 -12.78 14.87
CA ASN A 43 4.49 -11.60 15.33
C ASN A 43 5.47 -11.13 14.25
N TYR A 44 5.04 -10.17 13.44
CA TYR A 44 5.83 -9.67 12.31
C TYR A 44 6.85 -8.60 12.72
N ASP A 45 7.97 -8.60 12.02
CA ASP A 45 8.92 -7.50 11.96
C ASP A 45 9.10 -6.97 10.55
N ILE A 46 9.55 -5.72 10.44
CA ILE A 46 9.94 -5.13 9.17
C ILE A 46 11.35 -5.59 8.82
N TYR A 47 11.49 -6.16 7.62
CA TYR A 47 12.75 -6.49 6.99
C TYR A 47 12.94 -5.63 5.75
N LYS A 48 14.19 -5.49 5.34
CA LYS A 48 14.62 -4.85 4.09
C LYS A 48 15.60 -5.78 3.39
N MET A 49 15.54 -5.83 2.07
CA MET A 49 16.51 -6.55 1.23
C MET A 49 16.74 -5.76 -0.05
N ASP A 50 17.80 -6.10 -0.78
CA ASP A 50 18.03 -5.59 -2.12
C ASP A 50 16.87 -6.00 -3.05
N ALA A 51 16.64 -5.20 -4.09
CA ALA A 51 15.67 -5.52 -5.14
C ALA A 51 15.94 -6.88 -5.81
N ASN A 52 17.20 -7.35 -5.77
CA ASN A 52 17.59 -8.65 -6.27
C ASN A 52 17.32 -9.81 -5.27
N GLY A 53 16.82 -9.53 -4.07
CA GLY A 53 16.55 -10.52 -3.02
C GLY A 53 17.72 -10.82 -2.06
N GLU A 54 18.87 -10.16 -2.24
CA GLU A 54 20.06 -10.34 -1.41
C GLU A 54 20.08 -9.36 -0.22
N ASN A 55 21.12 -9.46 0.63
CA ASN A 55 21.40 -8.52 1.71
C ASN A 55 20.22 -8.24 2.64
N LEU A 56 19.55 -9.31 3.06
CA LEU A 56 18.45 -9.26 4.00
C LEU A 56 18.88 -8.65 5.36
N GLN A 57 18.10 -7.67 5.82
CA GLN A 57 18.29 -6.95 7.07
C GLN A 57 16.98 -6.88 7.85
N ARG A 58 17.02 -7.14 9.16
CA ARG A 58 15.90 -6.89 10.07
C ARG A 58 15.96 -5.43 10.54
N LEU A 59 14.90 -4.66 10.32
CA LEU A 59 14.83 -3.25 10.70
C LEU A 59 14.11 -3.02 12.03
N THR A 60 13.17 -3.90 12.41
CA THR A 60 12.51 -3.85 13.72
C THR A 60 12.76 -5.14 14.48
N ASN A 61 13.03 -4.99 15.77
CA ASN A 61 13.21 -6.10 16.71
C ASN A 61 12.53 -5.83 18.06
N GLU A 62 11.78 -4.73 18.14
CA GLU A 62 11.06 -4.27 19.31
C GLU A 62 9.57 -4.10 19.00
N GLY A 63 8.75 -4.30 20.03
CA GLY A 63 7.30 -4.24 19.93
C GLY A 63 6.66 -5.55 19.51
N LYS A 64 5.33 -5.50 19.40
CA LYS A 64 4.49 -6.58 18.88
C LYS A 64 3.96 -6.14 17.52
N TYR A 65 3.91 -7.06 16.56
CA TYR A 65 3.33 -6.92 15.22
C TYR A 65 3.69 -5.61 14.50
N ASN A 66 4.82 -5.60 13.80
CA ASN A 66 5.23 -4.53 12.90
C ASN A 66 4.92 -4.93 11.43
N SER A 67 4.09 -4.16 10.72
CA SER A 67 3.71 -4.50 9.34
C SER A 67 3.42 -3.27 8.46
N ALA A 68 2.93 -3.50 7.23
CA ALA A 68 2.56 -2.47 6.27
C ALA A 68 3.63 -1.36 6.09
N PRO A 69 4.88 -1.72 5.73
CA PRO A 69 5.91 -0.72 5.47
C PRO A 69 5.56 0.12 4.24
N ALA A 70 5.88 1.41 4.29
CA ALA A 70 5.70 2.36 3.21
C ALA A 70 6.91 3.30 3.13
N TRP A 71 7.65 3.22 2.03
CA TRP A 71 8.79 4.09 1.77
C TRP A 71 8.37 5.54 1.54
N SER A 72 9.15 6.47 2.10
CA SER A 72 9.08 7.88 1.72
C SER A 72 9.60 8.08 0.29
N PRO A 73 9.10 9.08 -0.46
CA PRO A 73 9.46 9.29 -1.86
C PRO A 73 10.95 9.60 -2.09
N ASP A 74 11.65 10.09 -1.06
CA ASP A 74 13.09 10.35 -1.08
C ASP A 74 13.95 9.10 -0.77
N SER A 75 13.32 7.95 -0.53
CA SER A 75 13.98 6.69 -0.14
C SER A 75 14.77 6.76 1.17
N ARG A 76 14.46 7.68 2.09
CA ARG A 76 15.20 7.87 3.35
C ARG A 76 14.47 7.41 4.62
N SER A 77 13.16 7.21 4.53
CA SER A 77 12.32 6.84 5.67
C SER A 77 11.34 5.74 5.30
N ILE A 78 10.91 5.00 6.31
CA ILE A 78 9.87 3.98 6.20
C ILE A 78 8.82 4.30 7.26
N ALA A 79 7.58 4.55 6.82
CA ALA A 79 6.43 4.54 7.71
C ALA A 79 5.91 3.11 7.84
N PHE A 80 5.40 2.72 8.99
CA PHE A 80 4.92 1.36 9.23
C PHE A 80 3.86 1.32 10.34
N TYR A 81 3.08 0.25 10.36
CA TYR A 81 2.12 -0.05 11.42
C TYR A 81 2.78 -0.84 12.55
N SER A 82 2.46 -0.52 13.80
CA SER A 82 2.93 -1.27 14.98
C SER A 82 1.93 -1.21 16.13
N ILE A 83 1.79 -2.31 16.88
CA ILE A 83 1.04 -2.36 18.15
C ILE A 83 1.94 -2.33 19.38
N ARG A 84 3.18 -1.83 19.25
CA ARG A 84 4.20 -1.83 20.33
C ARG A 84 3.76 -1.18 21.65
N ASN A 85 2.76 -0.30 21.61
CA ASN A 85 2.19 0.40 22.77
C ASN A 85 0.75 -0.06 23.06
N ASP A 86 0.43 -1.32 22.78
CA ASP A 86 -0.88 -1.95 22.94
C ASP A 86 -2.03 -1.23 22.20
N SER A 87 -1.67 -0.38 21.24
CA SER A 87 -2.56 0.35 20.34
C SER A 87 -1.97 0.38 18.95
N GLY A 88 -2.82 0.21 17.94
CA GLY A 88 -2.44 0.21 16.55
C GLY A 88 -2.06 1.58 16.03
N ASP A 89 -0.76 1.86 15.90
CA ASP A 89 -0.26 3.17 15.54
C ASP A 89 0.61 3.15 14.27
N VAL A 90 0.67 4.31 13.61
CA VAL A 90 1.63 4.60 12.55
C VAL A 90 2.92 5.14 13.17
N TYR A 91 4.04 4.51 12.83
CA TYR A 91 5.39 4.93 13.16
C TYR A 91 6.16 5.30 11.91
N VAL A 92 7.28 6.02 12.09
CA VAL A 92 8.29 6.23 11.06
C VAL A 92 9.68 5.94 11.63
N MET A 93 10.56 5.41 10.79
CA MET A 93 11.96 5.15 11.08
C MET A 93 12.82 5.49 9.86
N ASN A 94 14.14 5.57 10.04
CA ASN A 94 15.06 5.64 8.91
C ASN A 94 15.27 4.26 8.25
N THR A 95 15.97 4.21 7.12
CA THR A 95 16.19 2.99 6.34
C THR A 95 17.05 1.92 7.04
N GLU A 96 17.64 2.24 8.19
CA GLU A 96 18.46 1.35 8.99
C GLU A 96 17.73 0.89 10.27
N GLY A 97 16.43 1.17 10.39
CA GLY A 97 15.63 0.78 11.55
C GLY A 97 15.80 1.68 12.79
N ARG A 98 16.52 2.79 12.65
CA ARG A 98 16.80 3.74 13.75
C ARG A 98 15.81 4.92 13.74
N ASN A 99 15.84 5.72 14.81
CA ASN A 99 15.02 6.91 14.97
C ASN A 99 13.51 6.63 14.88
N VAL A 100 13.07 5.50 15.43
CA VAL A 100 11.66 5.13 15.45
C VAL A 100 10.87 6.13 16.28
N ARG A 101 9.84 6.73 15.69
CA ARG A 101 8.92 7.66 16.38
C ARG A 101 7.48 7.46 15.96
N LYS A 102 6.55 7.59 16.92
CA LYS A 102 5.10 7.55 16.68
C LYS A 102 4.66 8.80 15.91
N LEU A 103 3.75 8.63 14.95
CA LEU A 103 3.11 9.73 14.21
C LEU A 103 1.66 9.94 14.66
N SER A 104 0.85 8.89 14.66
CA SER A 104 -0.56 8.95 15.05
C SER A 104 -1.09 7.54 15.29
N TRP A 105 -2.21 7.43 15.98
CA TRP A 105 -2.99 6.19 16.00
C TRP A 105 -3.67 5.97 14.64
N GLY A 106 -3.62 4.75 14.12
CA GLY A 106 -4.08 4.39 12.78
C GLY A 106 -3.17 3.35 12.12
N VAL A 107 -3.51 2.95 10.90
CA VAL A 107 -2.82 1.85 10.19
C VAL A 107 -2.65 2.15 8.68
N SER A 108 -1.94 1.27 7.98
CA SER A 108 -1.74 1.31 6.51
C SER A 108 -1.26 2.67 5.98
N PRO A 109 -0.06 3.15 6.39
CA PRO A 109 0.46 4.43 5.93
C PRO A 109 0.80 4.43 4.43
N SER A 110 0.60 5.57 3.78
CA SER A 110 0.95 5.83 2.38
C SER A 110 1.47 7.26 2.24
N TRP A 111 2.70 7.42 1.76
CA TRP A 111 3.32 8.74 1.58
C TRP A 111 2.76 9.45 0.35
N SER A 112 2.57 10.76 0.46
CA SER A 112 2.40 11.62 -0.72
C SER A 112 3.70 11.65 -1.54
N PRO A 113 3.62 11.85 -2.86
CA PRO A 113 4.81 11.85 -3.72
C PRO A 113 5.78 13.01 -3.45
N ASP A 114 5.31 14.10 -2.84
CA ASP A 114 6.13 15.23 -2.38
C ASP A 114 6.81 14.95 -1.03
N GLY A 115 6.44 13.88 -0.32
CA GLY A 115 6.98 13.51 0.99
C GLY A 115 6.48 14.37 2.16
N GLU A 116 5.56 15.30 1.91
CA GLU A 116 5.09 16.23 2.93
C GLU A 116 3.97 15.65 3.79
N LYS A 117 3.24 14.65 3.28
CA LYS A 117 1.99 14.15 3.84
C LYS A 117 1.97 12.63 3.86
N ILE A 118 1.15 12.08 4.75
CA ILE A 118 0.90 10.65 4.88
C ILE A 118 -0.61 10.45 4.94
N ALA A 119 -1.14 9.68 4.00
CA ALA A 119 -2.47 9.10 4.12
C ALA A 119 -2.41 7.80 4.92
N TYR A 120 -3.44 7.52 5.67
CA TYR A 120 -3.55 6.35 6.54
C TYR A 120 -5.01 6.18 6.94
N ASP A 121 -5.37 5.05 7.53
CA ASP A 121 -6.74 4.83 7.96
C ASP A 121 -6.86 4.70 9.49
N LYS A 122 -8.04 5.10 10.00
CA LYS A 122 -8.38 5.07 11.44
C LYS A 122 -9.72 4.38 11.64
N LEU A 123 -9.77 3.43 12.57
CA LEU A 123 -10.99 2.79 13.03
C LEU A 123 -11.49 3.47 14.31
N LYS A 124 -12.58 4.23 14.26
CA LYS A 124 -13.16 4.89 15.43
C LYS A 124 -13.94 3.91 16.33
N TRP A 125 -14.13 4.31 17.59
CA TRP A 125 -14.92 3.58 18.58
C TRP A 125 -16.38 3.32 18.15
N ASN A 126 -16.95 4.18 17.31
CA ASN A 126 -18.28 4.00 16.75
C ASN A 126 -18.32 3.00 15.57
N GLY A 127 -17.25 2.23 15.36
CA GLY A 127 -17.12 1.27 14.27
C GLY A 127 -16.77 1.87 12.91
N SER A 128 -16.83 3.18 12.72
CA SER A 128 -16.51 3.78 11.40
C SER A 128 -15.01 3.74 11.13
N ARG A 129 -14.62 3.37 9.90
CA ARG A 129 -13.22 3.38 9.44
C ARG A 129 -13.05 4.40 8.32
N GLY A 130 -12.14 5.35 8.48
CA GLY A 130 -11.98 6.45 7.53
C GLY A 130 -10.55 6.62 7.06
N ILE A 131 -10.40 7.25 5.89
CA ILE A 131 -9.09 7.71 5.40
C ILE A 131 -8.79 9.08 5.98
N TYR A 132 -7.60 9.22 6.53
CA TYR A 132 -7.06 10.42 7.12
C TYR A 132 -5.78 10.83 6.40
N VAL A 133 -5.49 12.13 6.41
CA VAL A 133 -4.22 12.70 5.95
C VAL A 133 -3.63 13.53 7.09
N MET A 134 -2.33 13.33 7.33
CA MET A 134 -1.51 14.13 8.26
C MET A 134 -0.26 14.62 7.54
N ASN A 135 0.46 15.60 8.10
CA ASN A 135 1.80 15.92 7.62
C ASN A 135 2.81 14.81 8.01
N ALA A 136 3.98 14.80 7.38
CA ALA A 136 5.06 13.83 7.65
C ALA A 136 5.59 13.85 9.10
N LYS A 137 5.30 14.91 9.86
CA LYS A 137 5.64 15.02 11.28
C LYS A 137 4.59 14.38 12.19
N GLY A 138 3.42 14.00 11.68
CA GLY A 138 2.31 13.40 12.44
C GLY A 138 1.24 14.40 12.89
N GLN A 139 1.30 15.63 12.41
CA GLN A 139 0.41 16.72 12.83
C GLN A 139 -0.69 16.97 11.79
N ASN A 140 -1.69 17.78 12.17
CA ASN A 140 -2.79 18.21 11.29
C ASN A 140 -3.58 17.05 10.67
N SER A 141 -3.75 15.97 11.43
CA SER A 141 -4.56 14.82 11.04
C SER A 141 -6.02 15.20 10.79
N ARG A 142 -6.52 14.99 9.58
CA ARG A 142 -7.93 15.22 9.22
C ARG A 142 -8.48 14.11 8.32
N ARG A 143 -9.78 13.83 8.45
CA ARG A 143 -10.48 12.84 7.59
C ARG A 143 -10.64 13.42 6.19
N VAL A 144 -10.44 12.59 5.17
CA VAL A 144 -10.69 12.94 3.76
C VAL A 144 -11.83 12.13 3.15
N SER A 145 -12.05 10.88 3.60
CA SER A 145 -13.19 10.06 3.14
C SER A 145 -14.52 10.50 3.77
N PRO A 146 -15.68 10.19 3.15
CA PRO A 146 -17.00 10.49 3.73
C PRO A 146 -17.18 9.87 5.12
N LEU A 147 -18.12 10.40 5.91
CA LEU A 147 -18.47 9.87 7.23
C LEU A 147 -19.20 8.53 7.11
N GLU A 148 -19.15 7.74 8.19
CA GLU A 148 -19.89 6.46 8.31
C GLU A 148 -19.56 5.42 7.24
N THR A 149 -18.38 5.53 6.64
CA THR A 149 -17.86 4.55 5.68
C THR A 149 -16.95 3.53 6.36
N TRP A 150 -16.70 2.42 5.66
CA TRP A 150 -15.61 1.50 5.98
C TRP A 150 -14.50 1.65 4.94
N SER A 151 -13.72 2.73 5.06
CA SER A 151 -12.67 3.07 4.11
C SER A 151 -11.29 2.71 4.66
N ARG A 152 -10.46 2.00 3.89
CA ARG A 152 -9.13 1.52 4.33
C ARG A 152 -8.11 1.43 3.19
N ASN A 153 -6.86 1.14 3.56
CA ASN A 153 -5.76 0.87 2.63
C ASN A 153 -5.56 1.98 1.57
N PRO A 154 -5.29 3.24 2.00
CA PRO A 154 -5.09 4.33 1.07
C PRO A 154 -3.80 4.18 0.27
N ALA A 155 -3.81 4.65 -0.97
CA ALA A 155 -2.65 4.73 -1.84
C ALA A 155 -2.64 6.08 -2.57
N TRP A 156 -1.58 6.87 -2.38
CA TRP A 156 -1.37 8.12 -3.09
C TRP A 156 -1.02 7.91 -4.56
N SER A 157 -1.63 8.71 -5.45
CA SER A 157 -1.24 8.74 -6.85
C SER A 157 0.16 9.36 -6.99
N PRO A 158 0.98 8.90 -7.97
CA PRO A 158 2.32 9.42 -8.20
C PRO A 158 2.38 10.92 -8.52
N ASP A 159 1.29 11.48 -9.04
CA ASP A 159 1.13 12.91 -9.34
C ASP A 159 0.55 13.73 -8.19
N GLY A 160 0.21 13.09 -7.06
CA GLY A 160 -0.32 13.75 -5.86
C GLY A 160 -1.76 14.23 -5.98
N ARG A 161 -2.45 13.97 -7.08
CA ARG A 161 -3.82 14.48 -7.30
C ARG A 161 -4.90 13.63 -6.62
N TRP A 162 -4.63 12.36 -6.37
CA TRP A 162 -5.63 11.40 -5.90
C TRP A 162 -5.11 10.51 -4.77
N ILE A 163 -6.04 10.09 -3.93
CA ILE A 163 -5.86 8.96 -3.02
C ILE A 163 -6.86 7.90 -3.47
N ALA A 164 -6.34 6.75 -3.89
CA ALA A 164 -7.13 5.54 -4.06
C ALA A 164 -7.32 4.86 -2.71
N TYR A 165 -8.48 4.29 -2.47
CA TYR A 165 -8.74 3.53 -1.25
C TYR A 165 -9.86 2.52 -1.50
N GLU A 166 -9.87 1.49 -0.67
CA GLU A 166 -10.95 0.52 -0.62
C GLU A 166 -12.07 1.07 0.25
N SER A 167 -13.32 0.91 -0.17
CA SER A 167 -14.46 1.29 0.67
C SER A 167 -15.70 0.42 0.47
N GLU A 168 -16.41 0.19 1.56
CA GLU A 168 -17.79 -0.34 1.57
C GLU A 168 -18.76 0.85 1.73
N LEU A 169 -18.90 1.71 0.70
CA LEU A 169 -19.79 2.89 0.79
C LEU A 169 -21.29 2.53 0.80
N GLU A 170 -21.66 1.36 0.29
CA GLU A 170 -23.06 1.05 -0.03
C GLU A 170 -23.84 0.33 1.10
N SER A 171 -23.23 0.01 2.25
CA SER A 171 -23.96 -0.52 3.43
C SER A 171 -23.13 -0.58 4.71
N PRO A 172 -23.15 0.47 5.55
CA PRO A 172 -22.36 0.48 6.78
C PRO A 172 -22.85 -0.46 7.90
N TRP A 173 -24.04 -1.06 7.81
CA TRP A 173 -24.67 -1.78 8.94
C TRP A 173 -25.46 -3.05 8.59
N GLY A 174 -25.14 -3.79 7.51
CA GLY A 174 -25.86 -5.05 7.28
C GLY A 174 -25.78 -5.72 5.90
N ASN A 175 -24.79 -5.44 5.05
CA ASN A 175 -24.66 -6.21 3.81
C ASN A 175 -23.93 -7.55 4.07
N PRO A 176 -24.59 -8.71 3.87
CA PRO A 176 -23.93 -10.01 3.95
C PRO A 176 -22.89 -10.22 2.82
N ASN A 177 -22.98 -9.46 1.74
CA ASN A 177 -22.07 -9.47 0.60
C ASN A 177 -21.21 -8.20 0.62
N ARG A 178 -20.12 -8.18 1.39
CA ARG A 178 -19.26 -6.99 1.56
C ARG A 178 -18.56 -6.58 0.25
N ASP A 179 -19.25 -5.92 -0.65
CA ASP A 179 -18.73 -5.52 -1.97
C ASP A 179 -17.80 -4.31 -1.82
N ALA A 180 -16.61 -4.54 -1.27
CA ALA A 180 -15.57 -3.53 -1.19
C ALA A 180 -15.14 -3.15 -2.62
N ASN A 181 -15.27 -1.88 -2.98
CA ASN A 181 -14.86 -1.35 -4.28
C ASN A 181 -13.71 -0.34 -4.10
N ILE A 182 -13.00 -0.05 -5.20
CA ILE A 182 -11.95 0.97 -5.22
C ILE A 182 -12.55 2.34 -5.53
N TYR A 183 -12.24 3.33 -4.71
CA TYR A 183 -12.65 4.72 -4.86
C TYR A 183 -11.45 5.64 -4.93
N LEU A 184 -11.62 6.79 -5.60
CA LEU A 184 -10.69 7.91 -5.59
C LEU A 184 -11.28 9.09 -4.84
N ILE A 185 -10.43 9.80 -4.10
CA ILE A 185 -10.74 11.11 -3.52
C ILE A 185 -9.56 12.05 -3.64
N THR A 186 -9.81 13.36 -3.63
CA THR A 186 -8.74 14.35 -3.56
C THR A 186 -8.08 14.33 -2.17
N PRO A 187 -6.79 14.64 -2.05
CA PRO A 187 -6.14 14.76 -0.75
C PRO A 187 -6.73 15.84 0.16
N ASN A 188 -7.42 16.82 -0.43
CA ASN A 188 -8.13 17.86 0.32
C ASN A 188 -9.48 17.37 0.87
N GLY A 189 -10.01 16.26 0.37
CA GLY A 189 -11.35 15.80 0.70
C GLY A 189 -12.42 16.76 0.16
N GLY A 190 -13.62 16.71 0.75
CA GLY A 190 -14.70 17.68 0.48
C GLY A 190 -15.48 17.46 -0.82
N GLY A 191 -15.16 16.43 -1.60
CA GLY A 191 -15.92 16.02 -2.78
C GLY A 191 -16.45 14.59 -2.65
N ASN A 192 -17.39 14.23 -3.52
CA ASN A 192 -17.88 12.86 -3.61
C ASN A 192 -16.77 11.94 -4.14
N PRO A 193 -16.50 10.80 -3.47
CA PRO A 193 -15.58 9.81 -3.98
C PRO A 193 -15.99 9.32 -5.37
N ARG A 194 -15.01 9.14 -6.26
CA ARG A 194 -15.25 8.53 -7.57
C ARG A 194 -14.99 7.02 -7.48
N GLN A 195 -16.04 6.22 -7.67
CA GLN A 195 -15.90 4.77 -7.78
C GLN A 195 -15.16 4.39 -9.07
N ILE A 196 -14.24 3.44 -8.98
CA ILE A 196 -13.42 2.94 -10.10
C ILE A 196 -13.85 1.54 -10.49
N THR A 197 -14.01 0.66 -9.51
CA THR A 197 -14.47 -0.71 -9.74
C THR A 197 -15.93 -0.85 -9.35
N LYS A 198 -16.67 -1.69 -10.08
CA LYS A 198 -18.08 -1.97 -9.83
C LYS A 198 -18.39 -3.40 -10.26
N HIS A 199 -18.20 -4.35 -9.35
CA HIS A 199 -18.59 -5.74 -9.53
C HIS A 199 -18.83 -6.43 -8.20
N GLU A 200 -19.48 -7.60 -8.24
CA GLU A 200 -19.86 -8.40 -7.07
C GLU A 200 -18.66 -8.99 -6.30
N ALA A 201 -17.46 -9.01 -6.90
CA ALA A 201 -16.25 -9.42 -6.21
C ALA A 201 -15.63 -8.27 -5.40
N MET A 202 -14.91 -8.63 -4.33
CA MET A 202 -14.25 -7.67 -3.45
C MET A 202 -12.91 -7.22 -4.03
N ASP A 203 -12.70 -5.90 -4.14
CA ASP A 203 -11.43 -5.31 -4.57
C ASP A 203 -10.64 -4.75 -3.39
N TYR A 204 -9.35 -5.10 -3.33
CA TYR A 204 -8.52 -4.81 -2.17
C TYR A 204 -7.15 -4.24 -2.54
N SER A 205 -6.62 -3.42 -1.62
CA SER A 205 -5.22 -2.93 -1.63
C SER A 205 -4.81 -2.26 -2.96
N PRO A 206 -5.47 -1.16 -3.36
CA PRO A 206 -5.13 -0.48 -4.59
C PRO A 206 -3.67 -0.01 -4.59
N ALA A 207 -3.00 -0.15 -5.72
CA ALA A 207 -1.65 0.35 -5.93
C ALA A 207 -1.58 1.12 -7.25
N TRP A 208 -0.74 2.15 -7.30
CA TRP A 208 -0.54 2.94 -8.49
C TRP A 208 0.69 2.49 -9.26
N VAL A 209 0.59 2.51 -10.58
CA VAL A 209 1.72 2.35 -11.49
C VAL A 209 2.04 3.74 -12.06
N PRO A 210 3.28 4.26 -11.91
CA PRO A 210 3.67 5.53 -12.52
C PRO A 210 3.49 5.51 -14.04
N SER A 211 3.09 6.64 -14.63
CA SER A 211 2.83 6.76 -16.07
C SER A 211 4.03 6.40 -16.95
N GLY A 212 5.26 6.60 -16.46
CA GLY A 212 6.49 6.19 -17.15
C GLY A 212 6.73 4.68 -17.21
N PHE A 213 6.00 3.89 -16.41
CA PHE A 213 6.11 2.42 -16.37
C PHE A 213 5.25 1.74 -17.44
N LEU A 214 4.26 2.46 -18.00
CA LEU A 214 3.34 1.98 -19.04
C LEU A 214 3.34 2.89 -20.27
N ALA A 215 4.42 3.63 -20.53
CA ALA A 215 4.56 4.47 -21.72
C ALA A 215 4.73 3.60 -22.99
N VAL A 216 3.70 2.85 -23.36
CA VAL A 216 3.47 2.39 -24.72
C VAL A 216 2.67 3.48 -25.41
N SER A 217 3.38 4.51 -25.88
CA SER A 217 2.86 5.26 -27.02
C SER A 217 3.02 4.34 -28.24
N PRO A 218 1.96 4.00 -28.98
CA PRO A 218 2.09 3.27 -30.21
C PRO A 218 2.76 4.20 -31.24
N THR A 219 4.09 4.17 -31.29
CA THR A 219 4.77 4.59 -32.51
C THR A 219 4.72 3.42 -33.49
N ALA A 220 4.57 3.72 -34.77
CA ALA A 220 4.40 2.74 -35.86
C ALA A 220 5.46 1.61 -35.89
N ASN A 221 6.56 1.76 -35.14
CA ASN A 221 7.70 0.87 -35.11
C ASN A 221 7.72 -0.10 -33.91
N THR A 222 6.74 -0.06 -32.99
CA THR A 222 6.65 -1.01 -31.86
C THR A 222 5.43 -1.92 -32.00
N GLN A 223 5.45 -2.78 -33.01
CA GLN A 223 4.41 -3.78 -33.17
C GLN A 223 4.49 -4.85 -32.06
N THR A 224 3.33 -5.01 -31.43
CA THR A 224 2.86 -6.13 -30.60
C THR A 224 3.33 -6.14 -29.13
N THR A 225 2.56 -5.45 -28.28
CA THR A 225 2.55 -5.66 -26.83
C THR A 225 2.00 -7.04 -26.45
N LEU A 226 2.33 -7.50 -25.25
CA LEU A 226 1.80 -8.74 -24.63
C LEU A 226 0.25 -8.79 -24.68
N TRP A 227 -0.41 -7.63 -24.52
CA TRP A 227 -1.85 -7.47 -24.66
C TRP A 227 -2.38 -7.70 -26.09
N GLY A 228 -1.58 -7.37 -27.12
CA GLY A 228 -1.91 -7.65 -28.51
C GLY A 228 -1.88 -9.16 -28.82
N LYS A 229 -0.93 -9.90 -28.25
CA LYS A 229 -0.86 -11.36 -28.38
C LYS A 229 -2.01 -12.07 -27.66
N LEU A 230 -2.36 -11.61 -26.45
CA LEU A 230 -3.47 -12.18 -25.65
C LEU A 230 -4.84 -12.04 -26.32
N LYS A 231 -5.07 -10.97 -27.11
CA LYS A 231 -6.32 -10.80 -27.86
C LYS A 231 -6.40 -11.64 -29.14
N GLN A 232 -5.26 -12.01 -29.74
CA GLN A 232 -5.24 -12.83 -30.97
C GLN A 232 -5.51 -14.31 -30.69
N SER A 233 -5.17 -14.81 -29.49
CA SER A 233 -5.39 -16.21 -29.13
C SER A 233 -6.85 -16.58 -28.82
N ALA A 234 -7.77 -15.60 -28.76
CA ALA A 234 -9.19 -15.84 -28.46
C ALA A 234 -10.07 -16.07 -29.71
N HIS A 235 -9.50 -16.05 -30.93
CA HIS A 235 -10.26 -16.20 -32.18
C HIS A 235 -9.80 -17.37 -33.07
N ALA A 236 -9.18 -18.41 -32.49
CA ALA A 236 -8.82 -19.60 -33.26
C ALA A 236 -9.28 -20.88 -32.55
N THR A 237 -10.57 -21.20 -32.67
CA THR A 237 -11.05 -22.59 -32.75
C THR A 237 -12.38 -22.61 -33.51
N ASN A 238 -12.31 -23.18 -34.72
CA ASN A 238 -13.30 -23.81 -35.62
C ASN A 238 -14.76 -23.38 -35.57
#